data_AF-I2N0S3-F1
#
_entry.id   AF-I2N0S3-F1
#
_cell.length_a   1.000
_cell.length_b   1.000
_cell.length_c   1.000
_cell.angle_alpha   90.00
_cell.angle_beta   90.00
_cell.angle_gamma   90.00
#
_symmetry.space_group_name_H-M   'P 1'
#
loop_
_entity.id
_entity.type
_entity.pdbx_description
1 polymer ?
#
loop_
_entity_poly.entity_id
_entity_poly.type
_entity_poly.pdbx_seq_one_letter_code
_entity_poly.pdbx_strand_id
1 'polypeptide(L)'
;MAQPQPQAQVDIGWKVIGILGAAWGATDTNAIGSEHLLAAITDTKGPAREALAAEGVTRTGVLAILRDRQGRPDAVPWAGDDDVAHSVSSRSVLGDDGDERRLLTGNARWAFEAALHLAETEARGEKTGIARLRPEHLLRGLLQEEETRCAELLAICGTTAAAVLARLDGEEPSAGGDGAGSPGTGVPESLLDPLLHRTRDLLLGNRHYPMAFWKRWLVSGVNWATRPGFWVFWETHEQARGLGHRRLGTEHILLAVLATHEVAMAHPHLAREGLSGTGARFRGGERLAAMGLDYAGVRRALASAPDLGADPTPVEQILTAARADDGTGPLVETLLQDGTRAGRLIRHIRGADPRQPTTAE
;
A
#
# COMPACT_ATOMS: atom_id res chain seq x y z
N MET A 1 -16.70 53.72 17.23
CA MET A 1 -16.22 53.27 15.91
C MET A 1 -15.48 51.96 16.13
N ALA A 2 -16.02 50.83 15.66
CA ALA A 2 -15.31 49.56 15.74
C ALA A 2 -14.12 49.61 14.78
N GLN A 3 -12.92 49.26 15.26
CA GLN A 3 -11.78 49.09 14.36
C GLN A 3 -12.11 47.97 13.36
N PRO A 4 -11.80 48.14 12.06
CA PRO A 4 -11.99 47.06 11.09
C PRO A 4 -11.21 45.86 11.58
N GLN A 5 -11.89 44.71 11.69
CA GLN A 5 -11.19 43.47 12.03
C GLN A 5 -10.11 43.21 10.97
N PRO A 6 -8.89 42.86 11.39
CA PRO A 6 -7.84 42.52 10.43
C PRO A 6 -8.35 41.39 9.53
N GLN A 7 -8.23 41.59 8.21
CA GLN A 7 -8.54 40.53 7.25
C GLN A 7 -7.60 39.36 7.54
N ALA A 8 -8.18 38.18 7.78
CA ALA A 8 -7.39 36.96 7.96
C ALA A 8 -6.57 36.73 6.68
N GLN A 9 -5.26 36.59 6.84
CA GLN A 9 -4.35 36.32 5.73
C GLN A 9 -3.91 34.85 5.79
N VAL A 10 -4.01 34.14 4.67
CA VAL A 10 -3.51 32.76 4.55
C VAL A 10 -2.25 32.74 3.70
N ASP A 11 -1.18 32.19 4.26
CA ASP A 11 0.10 31.92 3.59
C ASP A 11 0.09 30.50 3.01
N ILE A 12 0.35 30.36 1.69
CA ILE A 12 0.48 29.06 1.05
C ILE A 12 1.82 28.45 1.44
N GLY A 13 1.81 27.66 2.51
CA GLY A 13 3.03 27.07 3.06
C GLY A 13 3.80 26.23 2.04
N TRP A 14 5.13 26.26 2.10
CA TRP A 14 6.04 25.53 1.20
C TRP A 14 5.72 24.02 1.05
N LYS A 15 5.13 23.39 2.08
CA LYS A 15 4.69 21.98 2.01
C LYS A 15 3.57 21.78 0.98
N VAL A 16 2.62 22.71 0.89
CA VAL A 16 1.51 22.66 -0.07
C VAL A 16 2.02 22.95 -1.48
N ILE A 17 2.97 23.86 -1.64
CA ILE A 17 3.68 24.05 -2.91
C ILE A 17 4.38 22.74 -3.34
N GLY A 18 5.01 22.04 -2.40
CA GLY A 18 5.59 20.72 -2.62
C GLY A 18 4.55 19.67 -3.06
N ILE A 19 3.38 19.65 -2.42
CA ILE A 19 2.25 18.77 -2.81
C ILE A 19 1.82 19.07 -4.24
N LEU A 20 1.60 20.34 -4.59
CA LEU A 20 1.25 20.73 -5.94
C LEU A 20 2.30 20.23 -6.93
N GLY A 21 3.59 20.51 -6.69
CA GLY A 21 4.69 20.04 -7.52
C GLY A 21 4.68 18.52 -7.73
N ALA A 22 4.42 17.74 -6.67
CA ALA A 22 4.32 16.29 -6.76
C ALA A 22 3.06 15.83 -7.52
N ALA A 23 1.91 16.49 -7.33
CA ALA A 23 0.67 16.19 -8.04
C ALA A 23 0.83 16.42 -9.56
N TRP A 24 1.52 17.51 -9.94
CA TRP A 24 1.86 17.79 -11.34
C TRP A 24 2.80 16.74 -11.94
N GLY A 25 3.68 16.15 -11.14
CA GLY A 25 4.53 15.05 -11.58
C GLY A 25 3.81 13.70 -11.70
N ALA A 26 2.61 13.58 -11.12
CA ALA A 26 1.81 12.36 -11.11
C ALA A 26 0.74 12.32 -12.22
N THR A 27 0.32 13.48 -12.75
CA THR A 27 -0.66 13.57 -13.85
C THR A 27 0.03 13.41 -15.21
N ASP A 28 -0.68 12.78 -16.16
CA ASP A 28 -0.31 12.73 -17.58
C ASP A 28 -0.98 13.84 -18.41
N THR A 29 -1.77 14.71 -17.77
CA THR A 29 -2.48 15.84 -18.39
C THR A 29 -2.02 17.19 -17.84
N ASN A 30 -2.59 18.28 -18.34
CA ASN A 30 -2.41 19.63 -17.79
C ASN A 30 -3.34 19.94 -16.60
N ALA A 31 -4.14 18.96 -16.15
CA ALA A 31 -5.04 19.09 -15.02
C ALA A 31 -4.63 18.14 -13.88
N ILE A 32 -4.68 18.61 -12.63
CA ILE A 32 -4.61 17.76 -11.45
C ILE A 32 -6.01 17.58 -10.87
N GLY A 33 -6.40 16.33 -10.75
CA GLY A 33 -7.60 15.89 -10.04
C GLY A 33 -7.37 15.64 -8.55
N SER A 34 -8.44 15.34 -7.84
CA SER A 34 -8.45 15.02 -6.41
C SER A 34 -7.56 13.80 -6.08
N GLU A 35 -7.49 12.81 -6.96
CA GLU A 35 -6.62 11.62 -6.85
C GLU A 35 -5.13 11.98 -6.89
N HIS A 36 -4.75 12.99 -7.67
CA HIS A 36 -3.36 13.42 -7.80
C HIS A 36 -2.90 14.20 -6.56
N LEU A 37 -3.79 15.01 -5.99
CA LEU A 37 -3.54 15.70 -4.73
C LEU A 37 -3.39 14.71 -3.58
N LEU A 38 -4.28 13.71 -3.49
CA LEU A 38 -4.16 12.64 -2.50
C LEU A 38 -2.83 11.89 -2.66
N ALA A 39 -2.46 11.51 -3.88
CA ALA A 39 -1.18 10.89 -4.19
C ALA A 39 0.01 11.72 -3.70
N ALA A 40 -0.01 13.03 -3.97
CA ALA A 40 1.04 13.93 -3.53
C ALA A 40 1.13 14.06 -2.00
N ILE A 41 0.00 14.06 -1.29
CA ILE A 41 -0.01 14.09 0.19
C ILE A 41 0.70 12.87 0.77
N THR A 42 0.55 11.68 0.16
CA THR A 42 1.23 10.46 0.65
C THR A 42 2.77 10.55 0.60
N ASP A 43 3.35 11.47 -0.17
CA ASP A 43 4.79 11.69 -0.26
C ASP A 43 5.32 12.75 0.72
N THR A 44 4.42 13.47 1.41
CA THR A 44 4.81 14.52 2.35
C THR A 44 5.31 13.96 3.68
N LYS A 45 5.70 14.84 4.61
CA LYS A 45 5.97 14.48 6.01
C LYS A 45 4.99 15.20 6.92
N GLY A 46 4.41 14.46 7.86
CA GLY A 46 3.56 14.98 8.92
C GLY A 46 2.22 14.26 9.05
N PRO A 47 1.33 14.80 9.89
CA PRO A 47 0.06 14.20 10.29
C PRO A 47 -0.82 13.72 9.12
N ALA A 48 -0.94 14.51 8.05
CA ALA A 48 -1.76 14.13 6.90
C ALA A 48 -1.31 12.80 6.25
N ARG A 49 0.00 12.62 6.07
CA ARG A 49 0.55 11.35 5.57
C ARG A 49 0.39 10.24 6.60
N GLU A 50 0.64 10.53 7.88
CA GLU A 50 0.56 9.53 8.95
C GLU A 50 -0.85 8.96 9.09
N ALA A 51 -1.87 9.82 8.97
CA ALA A 51 -3.28 9.43 8.94
C ALA A 51 -3.59 8.51 7.76
N LEU A 52 -3.15 8.88 6.54
CA LEU A 52 -3.32 8.04 5.35
C LEU A 52 -2.61 6.69 5.49
N ALA A 53 -1.36 6.70 5.96
CA ALA A 53 -0.56 5.48 6.11
C ALA A 53 -1.11 4.53 7.19
N ALA A 54 -1.75 5.07 8.24
CA ALA A 54 -2.43 4.31 9.27
C ALA A 54 -3.66 3.55 8.73
N GLU A 55 -4.29 4.08 7.68
CA GLU A 55 -5.42 3.47 6.96
C GLU A 55 -4.97 2.70 5.70
N GLY A 56 -3.69 2.33 5.61
CA GLY A 56 -3.13 1.57 4.49
C GLY A 56 -2.98 2.35 3.17
N VAL A 57 -3.32 3.65 3.15
CA VAL A 57 -3.21 4.52 1.97
C VAL A 57 -1.79 5.04 1.87
N THR A 58 -0.93 4.29 1.17
CA THR A 58 0.49 4.64 1.02
C THR A 58 0.81 5.11 -0.39
N ARG A 59 1.95 5.82 -0.51
CA ARG A 59 2.48 6.26 -1.81
C ARG A 59 2.59 5.13 -2.82
N THR A 60 3.05 3.95 -2.40
CA THR A 60 3.18 2.79 -3.28
C THR A 60 1.81 2.31 -3.76
N GLY A 61 0.83 2.21 -2.86
CA GLY A 61 -0.55 1.83 -3.20
C GLY A 61 -1.21 2.80 -4.16
N VAL A 62 -1.15 4.09 -3.83
CA VAL A 62 -1.74 5.15 -4.64
C VAL A 62 -1.12 5.21 -6.03
N LEU A 63 0.21 5.19 -6.15
CA LEU A 63 0.87 5.25 -7.47
C LEU A 63 0.59 3.99 -8.31
N ALA A 64 0.44 2.82 -7.69
CA ALA A 64 0.03 1.60 -8.39
C ALA A 64 -1.38 1.75 -8.98
N ILE A 65 -2.32 2.30 -8.21
CA ILE A 65 -3.69 2.58 -8.66
C ILE A 65 -3.69 3.61 -9.80
N LEU A 66 -2.96 4.73 -9.66
CA LEU A 66 -2.89 5.75 -10.71
C LEU A 66 -2.39 5.16 -12.04
N ARG A 67 -1.33 4.34 -12.02
CA ARG A 67 -0.82 3.68 -13.23
C ARG A 67 -1.75 2.63 -13.83
N ASP A 68 -2.64 2.06 -13.03
CA ASP A 68 -3.67 1.14 -13.50
C ASP A 68 -4.83 1.88 -14.17
N ARG A 69 -5.12 3.10 -13.70
CA ARG A 69 -6.21 3.96 -14.15
C ARG A 69 -5.81 4.98 -15.23
N GLN A 70 -4.52 5.18 -15.50
CA GLN A 70 -4.00 6.22 -16.40
C GLN A 70 -2.84 5.72 -17.28
N GLY A 71 -2.52 6.48 -18.33
CA GLY A 71 -1.31 6.28 -19.14
C GLY A 71 -1.28 5.05 -20.06
N ARG A 72 -2.37 4.28 -20.20
CA ARG A 72 -2.44 3.11 -21.08
C ARG A 72 -3.78 3.00 -21.82
N PRO A 73 -3.81 2.45 -23.06
CA PRO A 73 -5.05 2.29 -23.83
C PRO A 73 -6.08 1.36 -23.17
N ASP A 74 -5.62 0.43 -22.34
CA ASP A 74 -6.42 -0.56 -21.61
C ASP A 74 -6.62 -0.21 -20.13
N ALA A 75 -6.29 1.03 -19.72
CA ALA A 75 -6.47 1.48 -18.36
C ALA A 75 -7.94 1.39 -17.93
N VAL A 76 -8.17 0.96 -16.68
CA VAL A 76 -9.52 0.91 -16.11
C VAL A 76 -9.99 2.36 -15.92
N PRO A 77 -11.11 2.80 -16.50
CA PRO A 77 -11.56 4.18 -16.35
C PRO A 77 -11.94 4.46 -14.90
N TRP A 78 -11.74 5.70 -14.44
CA TRP A 78 -12.35 6.18 -13.19
C TRP A 78 -13.87 6.16 -13.32
N ALA A 79 -14.58 5.88 -12.21
CA ALA A 79 -16.04 5.92 -12.19
C ALA A 79 -16.55 7.37 -12.31
N GLY A 80 -15.86 8.32 -11.66
CA GLY A 80 -16.13 9.75 -11.74
C GLY A 80 -15.19 10.50 -12.71
N ASP A 81 -15.69 11.58 -13.31
CA ASP A 81 -14.89 12.45 -14.17
C ASP A 81 -14.06 13.48 -13.37
N ASP A 82 -14.25 13.55 -12.05
CA ASP A 82 -13.65 14.52 -11.12
C ASP A 82 -14.03 15.98 -11.40
N ASP A 83 -15.18 16.19 -12.05
CA ASP A 83 -15.66 17.49 -12.50
C ASP A 83 -14.66 18.23 -13.39
N VAL A 84 -14.09 17.51 -14.37
CA VAL A 84 -13.13 18.07 -15.34
C VAL A 84 -13.76 19.20 -16.17
N ALA A 85 -15.07 19.20 -16.38
CA ALA A 85 -15.77 20.24 -17.14
C ALA A 85 -15.66 21.64 -16.51
N HIS A 86 -15.53 21.72 -15.18
CA HIS A 86 -15.35 22.98 -14.44
C HIS A 86 -13.91 23.20 -13.99
N SER A 87 -12.94 22.68 -14.75
CA SER A 87 -11.53 22.91 -14.44
C SER A 87 -11.17 24.40 -14.50
N VAL A 88 -10.37 24.86 -13.53
CA VAL A 88 -9.91 26.25 -13.43
C VAL A 88 -8.40 26.33 -13.35
N SER A 89 -7.81 27.48 -13.69
CA SER A 89 -6.39 27.69 -13.41
C SER A 89 -6.12 27.66 -11.91
N SER A 90 -5.01 27.05 -11.50
CA SER A 90 -4.52 27.11 -10.12
C SER A 90 -4.29 28.54 -9.61
N ARG A 91 -3.97 29.52 -10.49
CA ARG A 91 -3.89 30.95 -10.14
C ARG A 91 -5.22 31.52 -9.67
N SER A 92 -6.35 31.04 -10.21
CA SER A 92 -7.68 31.53 -9.79
C SER A 92 -8.03 31.17 -8.34
N VAL A 93 -7.39 30.12 -7.81
CA VAL A 93 -7.62 29.62 -6.45
C VAL A 93 -6.51 30.05 -5.49
N LEU A 94 -5.25 29.98 -5.95
CA LEU A 94 -4.06 30.21 -5.11
C LEU A 94 -3.46 31.62 -5.27
N GLY A 95 -4.02 32.47 -6.13
CA GLY A 95 -3.48 33.79 -6.41
C GLY A 95 -2.08 33.74 -7.03
N ASP A 96 -1.18 34.61 -6.56
CA ASP A 96 0.18 34.73 -7.07
C ASP A 96 1.03 33.45 -6.90
N ASP A 97 0.65 32.56 -5.97
CA ASP A 97 1.30 31.27 -5.77
C ASP A 97 0.87 30.19 -6.79
N GLY A 98 -0.12 30.51 -7.64
CA GLY A 98 -0.63 29.62 -8.70
C GLY A 98 -0.11 29.93 -10.11
N ASP A 99 -0.45 29.04 -11.05
CA ASP A 99 -0.03 29.11 -12.46
C ASP A 99 -1.25 29.07 -13.41
N GLU A 100 -1.30 30.00 -14.37
CA GLU A 100 -2.33 30.11 -15.40
C GLU A 100 -2.47 28.87 -16.28
N ARG A 101 -1.35 28.17 -16.52
CA ARG A 101 -1.30 27.02 -17.44
C ARG A 101 -1.63 25.69 -16.78
N ARG A 102 -1.69 25.69 -15.45
CA ARG A 102 -1.86 24.51 -14.62
C ARG A 102 -3.28 24.48 -14.08
N LEU A 103 -4.07 23.48 -14.49
CA LEU A 103 -5.50 23.40 -14.20
C LEU A 103 -5.83 22.51 -12.99
N LEU A 104 -6.70 22.98 -12.10
CA LEU A 104 -7.34 22.15 -11.09
C LEU A 104 -8.67 21.67 -11.67
N THR A 105 -9.00 20.37 -11.54
CA THR A 105 -10.38 19.91 -11.81
C THR A 105 -11.36 20.57 -10.84
N GLY A 106 -12.67 20.47 -11.11
CA GLY A 106 -13.69 21.05 -10.23
C GLY A 106 -13.59 20.54 -8.79
N ASN A 107 -13.42 19.23 -8.59
CA ASN A 107 -13.25 18.65 -7.26
C ASN A 107 -11.91 19.04 -6.60
N ALA A 108 -10.82 19.10 -7.36
CA ALA A 108 -9.54 19.57 -6.83
C ALA A 108 -9.61 21.04 -6.39
N ARG A 109 -10.31 21.89 -7.16
CA ARG A 109 -10.60 23.27 -6.80
C ARG A 109 -11.39 23.35 -5.50
N TRP A 110 -12.49 22.61 -5.38
CA TRP A 110 -13.32 22.62 -4.17
C TRP A 110 -12.54 22.18 -2.93
N ALA A 111 -11.70 21.16 -3.06
CA ALA A 111 -10.82 20.73 -1.97
C ALA A 111 -9.87 21.84 -1.52
N PHE A 112 -9.31 22.64 -2.44
CA PHE A 112 -8.49 23.79 -2.09
C PHE A 112 -9.29 24.92 -1.45
N GLU A 113 -10.45 25.26 -2.00
CA GLU A 113 -11.34 26.30 -1.44
C GLU A 113 -11.76 25.93 0.00
N ALA A 114 -12.13 24.67 0.25
CA ALA A 114 -12.42 24.15 1.58
C ALA A 114 -11.20 24.21 2.51
N ALA A 115 -10.01 23.84 2.01
CA ALA A 115 -8.79 23.89 2.78
C ALA A 115 -8.36 25.31 3.16
N LEU A 116 -8.55 26.28 2.25
CA LEU A 116 -8.33 27.70 2.51
C LEU A 116 -9.31 28.20 3.58
N HIS A 117 -10.59 27.84 3.48
CA HIS A 117 -11.58 28.21 4.48
C HIS A 117 -11.24 27.67 5.89
N LEU A 118 -10.73 26.43 5.98
CA LEU A 118 -10.24 25.85 7.23
C LEU A 118 -9.05 26.64 7.79
N ALA A 119 -8.07 26.98 6.94
CA ALA A 119 -6.91 27.77 7.33
C ALA A 119 -7.31 29.19 7.81
N GLU A 120 -8.26 29.84 7.13
CA GLU A 120 -8.79 31.14 7.55
C GLU A 120 -9.49 31.07 8.91
N THR A 121 -10.25 29.99 9.16
CA THR A 121 -10.93 29.78 10.43
C THR A 121 -9.93 29.62 11.57
N GLU A 122 -8.83 28.89 11.35
CA GLU A 122 -7.72 28.81 12.29
C GLU A 122 -7.04 30.17 12.49
N ALA A 123 -6.80 30.93 11.41
CA ALA A 123 -6.18 32.27 11.46
C ALA A 123 -6.93 33.24 12.37
N ARG A 124 -8.27 33.18 12.37
CA ARG A 124 -9.12 34.02 13.24
C ARG A 124 -8.97 33.66 14.71
N GLY A 125 -8.59 32.42 15.03
CA GLY A 125 -8.28 31.98 16.38
C GLY A 125 -6.86 32.32 16.83
N GLU A 126 -5.94 32.58 15.90
CA GLU A 126 -4.56 32.93 16.19
C GLU A 126 -4.37 34.43 16.49
N LYS A 127 -3.47 34.73 17.44
CA LYS A 127 -3.17 36.13 17.84
C LYS A 127 -2.56 36.97 16.72
N THR A 128 -1.95 36.33 15.73
CA THR A 128 -1.26 36.96 14.60
C THR A 128 -2.22 37.31 13.45
N GLY A 129 -3.39 36.70 13.38
CA GLY A 129 -4.32 36.81 12.24
C GLY A 129 -3.78 36.23 10.93
N ILE A 130 -2.65 35.51 10.99
CA ILE A 130 -1.99 34.88 9.84
C ILE A 130 -1.94 33.38 10.10
N ALA A 131 -2.63 32.59 9.29
CA ALA A 131 -2.47 31.13 9.30
C ALA A 131 -1.76 30.66 8.04
N ARG A 132 -1.26 29.42 8.10
CA ARG A 132 -0.69 28.73 6.95
C ARG A 132 -1.65 27.68 6.45
N LEU A 133 -1.77 27.58 5.13
CA LEU A 133 -2.37 26.40 4.52
C LEU A 133 -1.43 25.21 4.74
N ARG A 134 -1.92 24.16 5.41
CA ARG A 134 -1.14 22.96 5.74
C ARG A 134 -1.69 21.73 5.01
N PRO A 135 -0.89 20.66 4.82
CA PRO A 135 -1.35 19.41 4.22
C PRO A 135 -2.61 18.83 4.86
N GLU A 136 -2.81 19.02 6.16
CA GLU A 136 -3.96 18.56 6.92
C GLU A 136 -5.25 19.29 6.50
N HIS A 137 -5.17 20.58 6.16
CA HIS A 137 -6.32 21.32 5.64
C HIS A 137 -6.70 20.82 4.25
N LEU A 138 -5.69 20.59 3.40
CA LEU A 138 -5.91 20.06 2.05
C LEU A 138 -6.48 18.64 2.10
N LEU A 139 -5.94 17.78 2.96
CA LEU A 139 -6.49 16.45 3.17
C LEU A 139 -7.94 16.53 3.64
N ARG A 140 -8.28 17.36 4.64
CA ARG A 140 -9.67 17.54 5.07
C ARG A 140 -10.57 18.00 3.93
N GLY A 141 -10.12 18.96 3.11
CA GLY A 141 -10.87 19.43 1.94
C GLY A 141 -11.14 18.33 0.91
N LEU A 142 -10.15 17.47 0.64
CA LEU A 142 -10.30 16.32 -0.27
C LEU A 142 -11.29 15.28 0.23
N LEU A 143 -11.47 15.18 1.55
CA LEU A 143 -12.28 14.15 2.20
C LEU A 143 -13.73 14.61 2.48
N GLN A 144 -14.15 15.79 2.03
CA GLN A 144 -15.51 16.29 2.22
C GLN A 144 -16.52 15.68 1.25
N GLU A 145 -16.08 15.31 0.05
CA GLU A 145 -16.95 14.90 -1.05
C GLU A 145 -16.81 13.39 -1.33
N GLU A 146 -17.93 12.67 -1.32
CA GLU A 146 -17.96 11.21 -1.46
C GLU A 146 -17.88 10.74 -2.92
N GLU A 147 -18.24 11.59 -3.88
CA GLU A 147 -18.29 11.27 -5.33
C GLU A 147 -17.06 11.82 -6.09
N THR A 148 -15.88 11.65 -5.52
CA THR A 148 -14.61 12.11 -6.10
C THR A 148 -13.69 10.96 -6.48
N ARG A 149 -12.72 11.19 -7.38
CA ARG A 149 -11.68 10.17 -7.65
C ARG A 149 -10.81 9.90 -6.43
N CYS A 150 -10.62 10.89 -5.55
CA CYS A 150 -10.02 10.71 -4.23
C CYS A 150 -10.80 9.68 -3.40
N ALA A 151 -12.13 9.81 -3.30
CA ALA A 151 -12.98 8.86 -2.59
C ALA A 151 -12.95 7.46 -3.22
N GLU A 152 -13.03 7.37 -4.57
CA GLU A 152 -12.88 6.10 -5.29
C GLU A 152 -11.53 5.43 -4.98
N LEU A 153 -10.45 6.21 -4.96
CA LEU A 153 -9.10 5.73 -4.66
C LEU A 153 -9.01 5.17 -3.22
N LEU A 154 -9.59 5.85 -2.23
CA LEU A 154 -9.65 5.36 -0.85
C LEU A 154 -10.43 4.04 -0.76
N ALA A 155 -11.55 3.93 -1.48
CA ALA A 155 -12.33 2.71 -1.54
C ALA A 155 -11.54 1.54 -2.15
N ILE A 156 -10.73 1.80 -3.19
CA ILE A 156 -9.81 0.78 -3.78
C ILE A 156 -8.73 0.36 -2.77
N CYS A 157 -8.26 1.29 -1.94
CA CYS A 157 -7.36 1.00 -0.84
C CYS A 157 -8.03 0.24 0.33
N GLY A 158 -9.36 0.14 0.34
CA GLY A 158 -10.12 -0.56 1.37
C GLY A 158 -10.42 0.29 2.61
N THR A 159 -10.37 1.62 2.49
CA THR A 159 -10.70 2.55 3.59
C THR A 159 -11.75 3.58 3.15
N THR A 160 -12.12 4.50 4.06
CA THR A 160 -13.10 5.57 3.83
C THR A 160 -12.54 6.93 4.24
N ALA A 161 -13.13 8.00 3.72
CA ALA A 161 -12.79 9.36 4.12
C ALA A 161 -12.97 9.58 5.64
N ALA A 162 -14.05 9.05 6.23
CA ALA A 162 -14.32 9.15 7.66
C ALA A 162 -13.23 8.48 8.52
N ALA A 163 -12.76 7.30 8.11
CA ALA A 163 -11.68 6.60 8.82
C ALA A 163 -10.37 7.40 8.79
N VAL A 164 -10.00 7.96 7.64
CA VAL A 164 -8.80 8.82 7.51
C VAL A 164 -8.93 10.10 8.34
N LEU A 165 -10.11 10.73 8.36
CA LEU A 165 -10.38 11.91 9.20
C LEU A 165 -10.25 11.59 10.69
N ALA A 166 -10.81 10.48 11.15
CA ALA A 166 -10.66 10.04 12.55
C ALA A 166 -9.18 9.89 12.94
N ARG A 167 -8.35 9.33 12.05
CA ARG A 167 -6.88 9.26 12.28
C ARG A 167 -6.22 10.61 12.32
N LEU A 168 -6.63 11.51 11.43
CA LEU A 168 -6.10 12.87 11.37
C LEU A 168 -6.43 13.67 12.64
N ASP A 169 -7.56 13.37 13.27
CA ASP A 169 -8.02 13.96 14.54
C ASP A 169 -7.43 13.25 15.78
N GLY A 170 -6.62 12.21 15.58
CA GLY A 170 -5.92 11.49 16.64
C GLY A 170 -6.74 10.40 17.32
N GLU A 171 -7.84 9.97 16.71
CA GLU A 171 -8.64 8.85 17.22
C GLU A 171 -7.92 7.51 16.99
N GLU A 172 -7.84 6.72 18.05
CA GLU A 172 -7.35 5.34 17.96
C GLU A 172 -8.38 4.47 17.21
N PRO A 173 -7.93 3.38 16.54
CA PRO A 173 -8.88 2.50 15.88
C PRO A 173 -9.79 1.95 16.97
N SER A 174 -11.10 2.18 16.85
CA SER A 174 -12.07 1.55 17.73
C SER A 174 -11.93 0.03 17.54
N ALA A 175 -11.24 -0.64 18.46
CA ALA A 175 -10.86 -2.05 18.38
C ALA A 175 -12.05 -3.04 18.44
N GLY A 176 -13.27 -2.56 18.26
CA GLY A 176 -14.50 -3.35 18.43
C GLY A 176 -15.71 -2.81 17.65
N GLY A 177 -15.49 -2.12 16.53
CA GLY A 177 -16.59 -1.77 15.64
C GLY A 177 -17.07 -3.00 14.87
N ASP A 178 -18.08 -3.71 15.38
CA ASP A 178 -18.89 -4.72 14.69
C ASP A 178 -19.71 -4.07 13.53
N GLY A 179 -19.01 -3.42 12.61
CA GLY A 179 -19.56 -2.68 11.48
C GLY A 179 -20.06 -3.62 10.39
N ALA A 180 -21.19 -4.27 10.66
CA ALA A 180 -22.04 -4.85 9.63
C ALA A 180 -22.53 -3.72 8.70
N GLY A 181 -21.87 -3.52 7.56
CA GLY A 181 -22.43 -2.66 6.52
C GLY A 181 -21.45 -1.98 5.57
N SER A 182 -20.68 -2.73 4.80
CA SER A 182 -20.49 -2.42 3.38
C SER A 182 -19.91 -3.62 2.62
N PRO A 183 -20.51 -4.06 1.50
CA PRO A 183 -20.01 -5.17 0.70
C PRO A 183 -18.86 -4.69 -0.21
N GLY A 184 -17.77 -4.23 0.39
CA GLY A 184 -16.49 -4.08 -0.30
C GLY A 184 -15.81 -5.45 -0.30
N THR A 185 -15.52 -5.99 -1.48
CA THR A 185 -14.93 -7.33 -1.70
C THR A 185 -13.47 -7.47 -1.24
N GLY A 186 -13.00 -6.59 -0.36
CA GLY A 186 -11.73 -6.71 0.33
C GLY A 186 -11.91 -7.50 1.61
N VAL A 187 -11.07 -8.51 1.82
CA VAL A 187 -10.87 -9.15 3.12
C VAL A 187 -10.58 -8.03 4.13
N PRO A 188 -11.45 -7.77 5.15
CA PRO A 188 -11.20 -6.68 6.09
C PRO A 188 -9.80 -6.83 6.71
N GLU A 189 -9.11 -5.70 6.91
CA GLU A 189 -7.73 -5.66 7.43
C GLU A 189 -7.59 -6.41 8.78
N SER A 190 -8.70 -6.57 9.51
CA SER A 190 -8.81 -7.39 10.72
C SER A 190 -8.59 -8.90 10.52
N LEU A 191 -8.49 -9.39 9.28
CA LEU A 191 -8.31 -10.80 8.96
C LEU A 191 -6.85 -11.19 8.65
N LEU A 192 -5.96 -10.21 8.47
CA LEU A 192 -4.54 -10.53 8.26
C LEU A 192 -3.92 -10.95 9.61
N ASP A 193 -3.28 -12.12 9.66
CA ASP A 193 -2.59 -12.58 10.88
C ASP A 193 -1.59 -11.50 11.35
N PRO A 194 -1.56 -11.14 12.65
CA PRO A 194 -0.64 -10.12 13.17
C PRO A 194 0.84 -10.37 12.86
N LEU A 195 1.25 -11.62 12.64
CA LEU A 195 2.60 -11.98 12.24
C LEU A 195 2.95 -11.47 10.82
N LEU A 196 1.95 -11.22 9.97
CA LEU A 196 2.10 -10.71 8.61
C LEU A 196 2.11 -9.19 8.53
N HIS A 197 1.77 -8.46 9.60
CA HIS A 197 1.81 -6.99 9.62
C HIS A 197 3.17 -6.44 9.18
N ARG A 198 4.25 -7.14 9.51
CA ARG A 198 5.58 -6.74 9.07
C ARG A 198 5.74 -6.84 7.55
N THR A 199 5.34 -7.96 6.96
CA THR A 199 5.41 -8.22 5.52
C THR A 199 4.52 -7.24 4.76
N ARG A 200 3.32 -6.97 5.31
CA ARG A 200 2.41 -5.91 4.87
C ARG A 200 3.08 -4.54 4.87
N ASP A 201 3.66 -4.12 5.99
CA ASP A 201 4.29 -2.80 6.12
C ASP A 201 5.46 -2.62 5.12
N LEU A 202 6.16 -3.70 4.77
CA LEU A 202 7.21 -3.69 3.75
C LEU A 202 6.62 -3.53 2.34
N LEU A 203 5.51 -4.22 2.03
CA LEU A 203 4.80 -4.05 0.76
C LEU A 203 4.25 -2.62 0.61
N LEU A 204 3.61 -2.12 1.66
CA LEU A 204 3.02 -0.78 1.71
C LEU A 204 4.09 0.34 1.72
N GLY A 205 5.37 0.00 1.93
CA GLY A 205 6.46 0.99 2.02
C GLY A 205 6.51 1.75 3.36
N ASN A 206 5.71 1.33 4.35
CA ASN A 206 5.77 1.81 5.73
C ASN A 206 7.05 1.37 6.44
N ARG A 207 7.61 0.23 6.03
CA ARG A 207 8.91 -0.29 6.48
C ARG A 207 9.82 -0.57 5.30
N HIS A 208 11.10 -0.73 5.60
CA HIS A 208 12.14 -1.01 4.62
C HIS A 208 12.96 -2.22 5.06
N TYR A 209 13.37 -3.06 4.12
CA TYR A 209 14.35 -4.10 4.39
C TYR A 209 15.67 -3.45 4.86
N PRO A 210 16.40 -4.07 5.81
CA PRO A 210 17.68 -3.56 6.28
C PRO A 210 18.69 -3.55 5.13
N MET A 211 18.96 -2.38 4.57
CA MET A 211 19.85 -2.18 3.42
C MET A 211 20.67 -0.91 3.56
N ALA A 212 21.79 -0.84 2.85
CA ALA A 212 22.57 0.39 2.73
C ALA A 212 21.70 1.52 2.15
N PHE A 213 21.89 2.74 2.65
CA PHE A 213 21.03 3.90 2.33
C PHE A 213 20.90 4.16 0.82
N TRP A 214 21.96 3.93 0.04
CA TRP A 214 21.93 4.12 -1.42
C TRP A 214 21.06 3.08 -2.13
N LYS A 215 21.09 1.82 -1.68
CA LYS A 215 20.20 0.76 -2.20
C LYS A 215 18.75 1.03 -1.82
N ARG A 216 18.53 1.59 -0.63
CA ARG A 216 17.19 2.01 -0.18
C ARG A 216 16.57 3.03 -1.13
N TRP A 217 17.35 3.97 -1.63
CA TRP A 217 16.85 4.95 -2.62
C TRP A 217 16.44 4.27 -3.93
N LEU A 218 17.21 3.30 -4.42
CA LEU A 218 16.90 2.56 -5.66
C LEU A 218 15.63 1.70 -5.58
N VAL A 219 15.22 1.29 -4.37
CA VAL A 219 14.02 0.45 -4.17
C VAL A 219 12.84 1.22 -3.58
N SER A 220 13.00 2.52 -3.30
CA SER A 220 11.96 3.33 -2.69
C SER A 220 10.79 3.51 -3.65
N GLY A 221 9.58 3.13 -3.23
CA GLY A 221 8.38 3.21 -4.06
C GLY A 221 8.26 2.11 -5.12
N VAL A 222 9.06 1.05 -5.04
CA VAL A 222 8.84 -0.17 -5.82
C VAL A 222 7.64 -0.91 -5.23
N ASN A 223 6.62 -1.17 -6.05
CA ASN A 223 5.55 -2.09 -5.69
C ASN A 223 6.06 -3.53 -5.80
N TRP A 224 6.47 -4.10 -4.67
CA TRP A 224 7.02 -5.46 -4.60
C TRP A 224 6.04 -6.54 -5.08
N ALA A 225 4.72 -6.30 -5.01
CA ALA A 225 3.72 -7.25 -5.48
C ALA A 225 3.77 -7.45 -7.01
N THR A 226 4.38 -6.52 -7.76
CA THR A 226 4.62 -6.70 -9.21
C THR A 226 5.77 -7.67 -9.51
N ARG A 227 6.61 -8.00 -8.52
CA ARG A 227 7.81 -8.84 -8.65
C ARG A 227 7.86 -9.87 -7.52
N PRO A 228 6.92 -10.82 -7.47
CA PRO A 228 6.74 -11.70 -6.31
C PRO A 228 7.94 -12.59 -6.04
N GLY A 229 8.66 -13.07 -7.07
CA GLY A 229 9.89 -13.86 -6.87
C GLY A 229 10.99 -13.07 -6.13
N PHE A 230 11.13 -11.78 -6.46
CA PHE A 230 12.06 -10.89 -5.76
C PHE A 230 11.58 -10.50 -4.36
N TRP A 231 10.27 -10.37 -4.16
CA TRP A 231 9.70 -10.14 -2.83
C TRP A 231 9.92 -11.35 -1.92
N VAL A 232 9.58 -12.55 -2.40
CA VAL A 232 9.82 -13.83 -1.70
C VAL A 232 11.29 -14.00 -1.33
N PHE A 233 12.21 -13.59 -2.21
CA PHE A 233 13.64 -13.58 -1.89
C PHE A 233 13.93 -12.84 -0.58
N TRP A 234 13.50 -11.58 -0.47
CA TRP A 234 13.78 -10.77 0.72
C TRP A 234 13.02 -11.26 1.93
N GLU A 235 11.77 -11.67 1.70
CA GLU A 235 10.93 -12.18 2.75
C GLU A 235 11.49 -13.47 3.37
N THR A 236 12.10 -14.35 2.56
CA THR A 236 12.78 -15.57 3.06
C THR A 236 13.84 -15.25 4.11
N HIS A 237 14.63 -14.20 3.91
CA HIS A 237 15.62 -13.75 4.88
C HIS A 237 14.98 -13.21 6.16
N GLU A 238 13.88 -12.45 6.06
CA GLU A 238 13.16 -11.95 7.23
C GLU A 238 12.46 -13.07 8.00
N GLN A 239 11.94 -14.09 7.31
CA GLN A 239 11.34 -15.26 7.96
C GLN A 239 12.38 -16.04 8.77
N ALA A 240 13.55 -16.34 8.18
CA ALA A 240 14.64 -17.01 8.90
C ALA A 240 15.14 -16.19 10.10
N ARG A 241 15.34 -14.88 9.90
CA ARG A 241 15.78 -13.99 10.98
C ARG A 241 14.75 -13.87 12.10
N GLY A 242 13.46 -13.80 11.76
CA GLY A 242 12.36 -13.75 12.70
C GLY A 242 12.20 -15.03 13.53
N LEU A 243 12.71 -16.15 13.04
CA LEU A 243 12.80 -17.42 13.77
C LEU A 243 14.15 -17.62 14.48
N GLY A 244 15.08 -16.66 14.39
CA GLY A 244 16.42 -16.78 14.97
C GLY A 244 17.35 -17.76 14.25
N HIS A 245 16.98 -18.22 13.05
CA HIS A 245 17.76 -19.17 12.27
C HIS A 245 18.92 -18.46 11.57
N ARG A 246 20.14 -19.02 11.71
CA ARG A 246 21.36 -18.49 11.06
C ARG A 246 21.53 -18.97 9.62
N ARG A 247 20.83 -20.04 9.23
CA ARG A 247 20.89 -20.64 7.90
C ARG A 247 19.50 -20.62 7.29
N LEU A 248 19.45 -20.33 6.00
CA LEU A 248 18.21 -20.44 5.24
C LEU A 248 17.88 -21.91 5.00
N GLY A 249 16.61 -22.16 4.72
CA GLY A 249 16.01 -23.47 4.52
C GLY A 249 14.80 -23.33 3.61
N THR A 250 14.42 -24.39 2.89
CA THR A 250 13.24 -24.35 2.02
C THR A 250 11.95 -24.06 2.79
N GLU A 251 11.87 -24.39 4.09
CA GLU A 251 10.74 -24.01 4.96
C GLU A 251 10.60 -22.49 5.14
N HIS A 252 11.69 -21.72 5.06
CA HIS A 252 11.63 -20.26 5.10
C HIS A 252 11.10 -19.68 3.79
N ILE A 253 11.44 -20.30 2.65
CA ILE A 253 10.87 -19.92 1.35
C ILE A 253 9.36 -20.21 1.37
N LEU A 254 8.95 -21.37 1.89
CA LEU A 254 7.53 -21.72 2.02
C LEU A 254 6.76 -20.66 2.81
N LEU A 255 7.27 -20.27 3.99
CA LEU A 255 6.69 -19.18 4.79
C LEU A 255 6.66 -17.85 4.03
N ALA A 256 7.71 -17.53 3.28
CA ALA A 256 7.77 -16.30 2.48
C ALA A 256 6.73 -16.31 1.34
N VAL A 257 6.56 -17.41 0.62
CA VAL A 257 5.52 -17.53 -0.43
C VAL A 257 4.13 -17.32 0.15
N LEU A 258 3.80 -18.00 1.26
CA LEU A 258 2.51 -17.83 1.94
C LEU A 258 2.30 -16.40 2.42
N ALA A 259 3.30 -15.81 3.09
CA ALA A 259 3.23 -14.44 3.58
C ALA A 259 2.99 -13.42 2.46
N THR A 260 3.75 -13.52 1.36
CA THR A 260 3.58 -12.62 0.21
C THR A 260 2.23 -12.81 -0.49
N HIS A 261 1.75 -14.05 -0.62
CA HIS A 261 0.44 -14.34 -1.20
C HIS A 261 -0.70 -13.79 -0.35
N GLU A 262 -0.72 -14.09 0.96
CA GLU A 262 -1.79 -13.62 1.85
C GLU A 262 -1.85 -12.09 1.94
N VAL A 263 -0.69 -11.44 2.05
CA VAL A 263 -0.62 -9.97 2.01
C VAL A 263 -1.07 -9.42 0.65
N ALA A 264 -0.68 -10.05 -0.47
CA ALA A 264 -1.12 -9.64 -1.80
C ALA A 264 -2.64 -9.79 -1.99
N MET A 265 -3.25 -10.82 -1.40
CA MET A 265 -4.71 -11.03 -1.43
C MET A 265 -5.45 -10.01 -0.55
N ALA A 266 -4.86 -9.60 0.57
CA ALA A 266 -5.39 -8.52 1.40
C ALA A 266 -5.27 -7.13 0.73
N HIS A 267 -4.28 -6.94 -0.16
CA HIS A 267 -4.05 -5.68 -0.88
C HIS A 267 -4.10 -5.88 -2.41
N PRO A 268 -5.28 -6.22 -2.97
CA PRO A 268 -5.39 -6.61 -4.38
C PRO A 268 -5.03 -5.48 -5.34
N HIS A 269 -5.19 -4.21 -4.96
CA HIS A 269 -4.80 -3.06 -5.78
C HIS A 269 -3.28 -2.97 -6.02
N LEU A 270 -2.46 -3.50 -5.12
CA LEU A 270 -1.01 -3.62 -5.32
C LEU A 270 -0.66 -4.83 -6.19
N ALA A 271 -1.38 -5.94 -6.04
CA ALA A 271 -1.13 -7.15 -6.83
C ALA A 271 -1.54 -7.00 -8.30
N ARG A 272 -2.55 -6.17 -8.59
CA ARG A 272 -3.15 -5.97 -9.93
C ARG A 272 -2.37 -5.07 -10.88
N GLU A 273 -1.42 -4.28 -10.37
CA GLU A 273 -0.70 -3.30 -11.19
C GLU A 273 -0.11 -3.95 -12.46
N GLY A 274 -0.69 -3.53 -13.60
CA GLY A 274 -0.24 -3.84 -14.94
C GLY A 274 -0.50 -5.24 -15.45
N LEU A 275 -1.57 -5.91 -15.00
CA LEU A 275 -1.96 -7.21 -15.56
C LEU A 275 -3.47 -7.41 -15.74
N SER A 276 -3.80 -7.96 -16.90
CA SER A 276 -5.02 -8.70 -17.24
C SER A 276 -5.03 -10.16 -16.70
N GLY A 277 -4.28 -10.47 -15.64
CA GLY A 277 -4.09 -11.86 -15.19
C GLY A 277 -3.28 -12.06 -13.90
N THR A 278 -3.63 -11.34 -12.83
CA THR A 278 -3.02 -11.44 -11.48
C THR A 278 -2.74 -12.85 -10.99
N GLY A 279 -3.58 -13.83 -11.34
CA GLY A 279 -3.41 -15.21 -10.92
C GLY A 279 -2.06 -15.80 -11.33
N ALA A 280 -1.45 -15.38 -12.45
CA ALA A 280 -0.19 -15.96 -12.91
C ALA A 280 1.01 -15.73 -11.96
N ARG A 281 1.07 -14.56 -11.31
CA ARG A 281 2.22 -14.14 -10.47
C ARG A 281 2.26 -14.87 -9.12
N PHE A 282 1.10 -15.09 -8.52
CA PHE A 282 0.97 -15.67 -7.18
C PHE A 282 0.48 -17.13 -7.16
N ARG A 283 0.51 -17.83 -8.32
CA ARG A 283 0.09 -19.26 -8.44
C ARG A 283 0.70 -20.18 -7.40
N GLY A 284 1.94 -19.93 -6.98
CA GLY A 284 2.58 -20.73 -5.95
C GLY A 284 1.83 -20.65 -4.62
N GLY A 285 1.51 -19.43 -4.18
CA GLY A 285 0.70 -19.21 -2.99
C GLY A 285 -0.73 -19.75 -3.11
N GLU A 286 -1.38 -19.50 -4.25
CA GLU A 286 -2.74 -20.02 -4.54
C GLU A 286 -2.77 -21.55 -4.43
N ARG A 287 -1.76 -22.23 -4.99
CA ARG A 287 -1.63 -23.69 -4.94
C ARG A 287 -1.46 -24.18 -3.51
N LEU A 288 -0.69 -23.50 -2.67
CA LEU A 288 -0.51 -23.87 -1.26
C LEU A 288 -1.81 -23.65 -0.46
N ALA A 289 -2.49 -22.51 -0.68
CA ALA A 289 -3.80 -22.24 -0.08
C ALA A 289 -4.83 -23.30 -0.47
N ALA A 290 -4.83 -23.76 -1.72
CA ALA A 290 -5.69 -24.85 -2.18
C ALA A 290 -5.39 -26.21 -1.51
N MET A 291 -4.20 -26.38 -0.92
CA MET A 291 -3.87 -27.53 -0.07
C MET A 291 -4.30 -27.35 1.39
N GLY A 292 -4.97 -26.24 1.73
CA GLY A 292 -5.34 -25.89 3.09
C GLY A 292 -4.16 -25.37 3.92
N LEU A 293 -3.11 -24.85 3.28
CA LEU A 293 -1.96 -24.27 3.96
C LEU A 293 -2.10 -22.75 4.01
N ASP A 294 -1.99 -22.20 5.23
CA ASP A 294 -1.85 -20.77 5.49
C ASP A 294 -0.54 -20.51 6.26
N TYR A 295 -0.12 -19.25 6.27
CA TYR A 295 1.10 -18.80 6.93
C TYR A 295 1.09 -19.16 8.41
N ALA A 296 -0.01 -18.87 9.11
CA ALA A 296 -0.14 -19.06 10.54
C ALA A 296 -0.04 -20.54 10.95
N GLY A 297 -0.71 -21.42 10.21
CA GLY A 297 -0.70 -22.86 10.37
C GLY A 297 0.68 -23.46 10.10
N VAL A 298 1.33 -23.08 8.99
CA VAL A 298 2.69 -23.53 8.66
C VAL A 298 3.69 -23.03 9.70
N ARG A 299 3.58 -21.78 10.16
CA ARG A 299 4.43 -21.20 11.20
C ARG A 299 4.29 -21.94 12.53
N ARG A 300 3.06 -22.25 12.96
CA ARG A 300 2.81 -23.05 14.17
C ARG A 300 3.36 -24.46 14.05
N ALA A 301 3.12 -25.12 12.92
CA ALA A 301 3.62 -26.47 12.68
C ALA A 301 5.16 -26.52 12.67
N LEU A 302 5.82 -25.52 12.09
CA LEU A 302 7.29 -25.45 12.10
C LEU A 302 7.85 -25.33 13.53
N ALA A 303 7.16 -24.64 14.44
CA ALA A 303 7.57 -24.52 15.84
C ALA A 303 7.53 -25.85 16.61
N SER A 304 6.65 -26.78 16.19
CA SER A 304 6.53 -28.12 16.78
C SER A 304 7.11 -29.24 15.94
N ALA A 305 7.65 -28.92 14.76
CA ALA A 305 8.09 -29.93 13.80
C ALA A 305 9.30 -30.71 14.34
N PRO A 306 9.40 -32.02 14.05
CA PRO A 306 10.64 -32.76 14.27
C PRO A 306 11.76 -32.19 13.38
N ASP A 307 13.00 -32.61 13.62
CA ASP A 307 14.13 -32.24 12.76
C ASP A 307 13.80 -32.57 11.29
N LEU A 308 13.70 -31.50 10.50
CA LEU A 308 13.40 -31.56 9.08
C LEU A 308 14.64 -31.93 8.26
N GLY A 309 15.83 -32.18 8.83
CA GLY A 309 17.03 -32.55 8.08
C GLY A 309 17.55 -31.45 7.14
N ALA A 310 18.48 -31.80 6.26
CA ALA A 310 19.06 -30.88 5.27
C ALA A 310 18.24 -30.83 3.97
N ASP A 311 18.29 -29.68 3.28
CA ASP A 311 17.81 -29.57 1.91
C ASP A 311 18.80 -30.23 0.93
N PRO A 312 18.32 -30.90 -0.13
CA PRO A 312 19.18 -31.55 -1.12
C PRO A 312 19.90 -30.54 -2.02
N THR A 313 19.29 -29.36 -2.20
CA THR A 313 19.83 -28.26 -3.00
C THR A 313 20.05 -27.05 -2.09
N PRO A 314 21.19 -26.35 -2.22
CA PRO A 314 21.42 -25.10 -1.49
C PRO A 314 20.31 -24.07 -1.77
N VAL A 315 19.78 -23.47 -0.72
CA VAL A 315 18.63 -22.55 -0.78
C VAL A 315 18.93 -21.33 -1.64
N GLU A 316 20.17 -20.87 -1.66
CA GLU A 316 20.62 -19.73 -2.47
C GLU A 316 20.47 -19.99 -3.96
N GLN A 317 20.63 -21.25 -4.41
CA GLN A 317 20.42 -21.62 -5.81
C GLN A 317 18.93 -21.53 -6.18
N ILE A 318 18.05 -22.06 -5.31
CA ILE A 318 16.59 -22.00 -5.48
C ILE A 318 16.12 -20.54 -5.53
N LEU A 319 16.61 -19.71 -4.60
CA LEU A 319 16.28 -18.29 -4.51
C LEU A 319 16.80 -17.46 -5.70
N THR A 320 17.96 -17.84 -6.26
CA THR A 320 18.50 -17.17 -7.46
C THR A 320 17.64 -17.46 -8.68
N ALA A 321 17.19 -18.70 -8.85
CA ALA A 321 16.24 -19.07 -9.91
C ALA A 321 14.90 -18.33 -9.75
N ALA A 322 14.36 -18.29 -8.53
CA ALA A 322 13.11 -17.59 -8.22
C ALA A 322 13.12 -16.08 -8.57
N ARG A 323 14.29 -15.43 -8.52
CA ARG A 323 14.42 -14.02 -8.89
C ARG A 323 14.34 -13.77 -10.40
N ALA A 324 14.69 -14.78 -11.20
CA ALA A 324 14.63 -14.70 -12.65
C ALA A 324 13.19 -14.89 -13.17
N ASP A 325 12.33 -15.54 -12.39
CA ASP A 325 10.93 -15.77 -12.70
C ASP A 325 10.03 -14.61 -12.24
N ASP A 326 9.02 -14.29 -13.04
CA ASP A 326 8.02 -13.26 -12.72
C ASP A 326 6.94 -13.75 -11.74
N GLY A 327 6.99 -15.01 -11.28
CA GLY A 327 5.95 -15.64 -10.47
C GLY A 327 6.47 -16.63 -9.43
N THR A 328 5.56 -17.10 -8.57
CA THR A 328 5.86 -18.04 -7.46
C THR A 328 5.60 -19.50 -7.79
N GLY A 329 5.01 -19.81 -8.95
CA GLY A 329 4.66 -21.18 -9.35
C GLY A 329 5.85 -22.14 -9.42
N PRO A 330 6.86 -21.87 -10.27
CA PRO A 330 8.05 -22.72 -10.39
C PRO A 330 8.81 -22.90 -9.07
N LEU A 331 8.82 -21.84 -8.25
CA LEU A 331 9.41 -21.90 -6.91
C LEU A 331 8.68 -22.92 -6.03
N VAL A 332 7.35 -22.87 -5.96
CA VAL A 332 6.57 -23.83 -5.17
C VAL A 332 6.68 -25.25 -5.71
N GLU A 333 6.75 -25.44 -7.02
CA GLU A 333 7.04 -26.76 -7.60
C GLU A 333 8.35 -27.35 -7.07
N THR A 334 9.40 -26.51 -6.98
CA THR A 334 10.68 -26.91 -6.37
C THR A 334 10.54 -27.25 -4.89
N LEU A 335 9.79 -26.47 -4.12
CA LEU A 335 9.56 -26.71 -2.69
C LEU A 335 8.75 -27.98 -2.39
N LEU A 336 7.92 -28.40 -3.34
CA LEU A 336 7.09 -29.60 -3.21
C LEU A 336 7.82 -30.88 -3.62
N GLN A 337 9.03 -30.78 -4.17
CA GLN A 337 9.85 -31.95 -4.47
C GLN A 337 10.24 -32.70 -3.19
N ASP A 338 10.34 -34.02 -3.33
CA ASP A 338 10.71 -34.88 -2.24
C ASP A 338 12.13 -34.62 -1.75
N GLY A 339 12.29 -34.74 -0.43
CA GLY A 339 13.57 -34.51 0.21
C GLY A 339 13.84 -33.05 0.59
N THR A 340 13.01 -32.08 0.20
CA THR A 340 13.11 -30.71 0.76
C THR A 340 12.56 -30.65 2.19
N ARG A 341 13.07 -29.70 2.98
CA ARG A 341 12.54 -29.41 4.33
C ARG A 341 11.10 -28.91 4.26
N ALA A 342 10.77 -28.07 3.27
CA ALA A 342 9.40 -27.63 2.99
C ALA A 342 8.46 -28.81 2.69
N GLY A 343 8.83 -29.70 1.76
CA GLY A 343 8.03 -30.88 1.44
C GLY A 343 7.83 -31.81 2.64
N ARG A 344 8.87 -32.02 3.47
CA ARG A 344 8.75 -32.77 4.74
C ARG A 344 7.82 -32.08 5.74
N LEU A 345 7.89 -30.76 5.87
CA LEU A 345 7.01 -29.99 6.75
C LEU A 345 5.55 -30.09 6.30
N ILE A 346 5.27 -29.95 5.00
CA ILE A 346 3.91 -30.08 4.45
C ILE A 346 3.34 -31.47 4.71
N ARG A 347 4.15 -32.53 4.54
CA ARG A 347 3.72 -33.90 4.85
C ARG A 347 3.41 -34.09 6.33
N HIS A 348 4.25 -33.53 7.21
CA HIS A 348 4.00 -33.54 8.64
C HIS A 348 2.67 -32.85 9.00
N ILE A 349 2.39 -31.67 8.44
CA ILE A 349 1.12 -30.94 8.64
C ILE A 349 -0.08 -31.78 8.20
N ARG A 350 0.06 -32.53 7.12
CA ARG A 350 -1.00 -33.39 6.56
C ARG A 350 -1.10 -34.77 7.23
N GLY A 351 -0.38 -35.00 8.32
CA GLY A 351 -0.43 -36.25 9.10
C GLY A 351 0.35 -37.42 8.51
N ALA A 352 1.16 -37.19 7.46
CA ALA A 352 2.08 -38.20 6.93
C ALA A 352 3.41 -38.18 7.68
N ASP A 353 4.06 -39.35 7.83
CA ASP A 353 5.39 -39.42 8.45
C ASP A 353 6.41 -38.64 7.60
N PRO A 354 7.05 -37.58 8.14
CA PRO A 354 8.03 -36.79 7.39
C PRO A 354 9.27 -37.58 6.98
N ARG A 355 9.52 -38.78 7.55
CA ARG A 355 10.70 -39.62 7.30
C ARG A 355 10.50 -40.68 6.22
N GLN A 356 9.27 -41.02 5.85
CA GLN A 356 9.04 -42.00 4.79
C GLN A 356 9.33 -41.37 3.42
N PRO A 357 9.97 -42.05 2.47
CA PRO A 357 9.97 -41.59 1.08
C PRO A 357 8.55 -41.70 0.52
N THR A 358 8.14 -40.72 -0.29
CA THR A 358 6.97 -40.84 -1.16
C THR A 358 7.19 -42.01 -2.11
N THR A 359 6.25 -42.96 -2.10
CA THR A 359 6.11 -43.88 -3.22
C THR A 359 5.61 -43.04 -4.39
N ALA A 360 6.46 -42.82 -5.40
CA ALA A 360 6.05 -42.15 -6.63
C ALA A 360 4.86 -42.91 -7.23
N GLU A 361 3.68 -42.27 -7.27
CA GLU A 361 2.53 -42.68 -8.08
C GLU A 361 2.62 -42.08 -9.48
#